data_AF-A0A1M6RRC1-F1
#
_entry.id   AF-A0A1M6RRC1-F1
#
_cell.length_a   1.000
_cell.length_b   1.000
_cell.length_c   1.000
_cell.angle_alpha   90.00
_cell.angle_beta   90.00
_cell.angle_gamma   90.00
#
_symmetry.space_group_name_H-M   'P 1'
#
loop_
_entity.id
_entity.type
_entity.pdbx_description
1 polymer ?
#
loop_
_entity_poly.entity_id
_entity_poly.type
_entity_poly.pdbx_seq_one_letter_code
_entity_poly.pdbx_strand_id
1 'polypeptide(L)'
;MKLFSMFGVLALAVGCFAADQGTKDDPLTISSVQELLQFRNAVLDSGMYKGVKLENGGEGLHFKLTADLDLSTVCGRDVGNWKPIGPFEGSFDGANHKISNLYMDDSLGRVGNPGFFGPVFNNGDDTLYFNNVVFENVYIRTSGIVGTFVSQVVTGKAVVRNNKVDLKFESTKDETADLQLGGLMGNTVGDWVGFYDNSVKGSIKVSSLKQVSIGGIIGILVDPGALERNVNEASITVDGNSYTQVGGLIGQLIAPYTMKDNVNKGDISVNVPAQYAFVGGLVGVNPSLPSEKNVVGNVNYGKIEVAASYAGVGGLYGLISGNTNSVLDSCINNGDVIYHGVEIQQNVQVGGIAGIWEVKQASRMENNGKIVIENALSPNVGGIVGYVRPGAKSMDLFKSVNAGDISVNNQTVNKGWVSGLVGFTDEIEYVNLDSCVNKGNIVFEGAIDSTSLFVVAFASAAPGTNINFKTSTNDGTVPGNLGGRTSLKVFARAPKMHLQRLGYGRAILEVPDLESTGREQVELFSYNGRLVPVQQMQSGNLFYLEGVPAGRYVVRVKTSRGLRSLRVTF
;
A
#
# COMPACT_ATOMS: atom_id res chain seq x y z
N MET A 1 -78.65 13.33 43.47
CA MET A 1 -77.85 13.42 42.24
C MET A 1 -76.39 13.63 42.64
N LYS A 2 -75.55 12.61 42.37
CA LYS A 2 -74.06 12.56 42.28
C LYS A 2 -73.25 13.54 43.17
N LEU A 3 -72.57 13.11 44.24
CA LEU A 3 -71.30 12.33 44.33
C LEU A 3 -70.07 13.06 43.74
N PHE A 4 -69.07 13.40 44.58
CA PHE A 4 -67.62 13.52 44.27
C PHE A 4 -66.89 13.77 45.62
N SER A 5 -66.42 12.75 46.34
CA SER A 5 -65.15 12.00 46.23
C SER A 5 -63.90 12.85 46.48
N MET A 6 -63.27 12.49 47.61
CA MET A 6 -62.13 13.08 48.29
C MET A 6 -60.80 12.73 47.59
N PHE A 7 -59.85 13.66 47.70
CA PHE A 7 -58.52 13.67 47.11
C PHE A 7 -57.70 12.39 47.35
N GLY A 8 -57.20 11.80 46.28
CA GLY A 8 -56.06 10.88 46.29
C GLY A 8 -54.79 11.63 45.82
N VAL A 9 -53.77 11.66 46.68
CA VAL A 9 -52.44 12.18 46.37
C VAL A 9 -51.78 11.26 45.35
N LEU A 10 -51.48 11.78 44.16
CA LEU A 10 -50.68 11.09 43.16
C LEU A 10 -49.21 11.46 43.38
N ALA A 11 -48.42 10.50 43.85
CA ALA A 11 -46.96 10.59 43.82
C ALA A 11 -46.47 10.46 42.38
N LEU A 12 -45.98 11.55 41.79
CA LEU A 12 -45.24 11.54 40.54
C LEU A 12 -43.84 10.97 40.82
N ALA A 13 -43.67 9.68 40.52
CA ALA A 13 -42.36 9.07 40.44
C ALA A 13 -41.58 9.69 39.27
N VAL A 14 -40.36 10.15 39.57
CA VAL A 14 -39.37 10.63 38.60
C VAL A 14 -38.93 9.43 37.75
N GLY A 15 -39.64 9.21 36.64
CA GLY A 15 -39.31 8.24 35.60
C GLY A 15 -38.90 8.98 34.33
N CYS A 16 -37.78 9.69 34.37
CA CYS A 16 -37.19 10.33 33.20
C CYS A 16 -35.70 10.47 33.48
N PHE A 17 -34.84 9.59 32.93
CA PHE A 17 -33.39 9.80 32.74
C PHE A 17 -32.70 8.62 32.02
N ALA A 18 -33.37 7.50 31.72
CA ALA A 18 -32.74 6.35 31.05
C ALA A 18 -32.82 6.37 29.51
N ALA A 19 -33.67 7.20 28.91
CA ALA A 19 -33.95 7.14 27.46
C ALA A 19 -32.90 7.82 26.56
N ASP A 20 -32.04 8.67 27.12
CA ASP A 20 -31.11 9.51 26.34
C ASP A 20 -29.61 9.16 26.55
N GLN A 21 -29.29 8.18 27.41
CA GLN A 21 -27.92 7.79 27.73
C GLN A 21 -27.34 6.79 26.72
N GLY A 22 -26.05 6.89 26.43
CA GLY A 22 -25.35 6.04 25.46
C GLY A 22 -25.50 6.49 24.01
N THR A 23 -26.05 7.69 23.79
CA THR A 23 -26.06 8.33 22.48
C THR A 23 -24.70 8.94 22.16
N LYS A 24 -24.50 9.39 20.92
CA LYS A 24 -23.28 10.09 20.52
C LYS A 24 -23.03 11.38 21.33
N ASP A 25 -24.11 12.09 21.69
CA ASP A 25 -24.03 13.37 22.42
C ASP A 25 -23.95 13.17 23.94
N ASP A 26 -24.45 12.04 24.46
CA ASP A 26 -24.35 11.64 25.86
C ASP A 26 -23.83 10.20 26.00
N PRO A 27 -22.53 9.94 25.77
CA PRO A 27 -21.97 8.60 25.76
C PRO A 27 -21.85 7.99 27.17
N LEU A 28 -21.93 6.66 27.25
CA LEU A 28 -21.70 5.92 28.49
C LEU A 28 -20.22 6.02 28.89
N THR A 29 -19.97 6.66 30.02
CA THR A 29 -18.59 6.96 30.47
C THR A 29 -17.94 5.80 31.20
N ILE A 30 -16.62 5.64 31.08
CA ILE A 30 -15.80 4.68 31.84
C ILE A 30 -14.64 5.43 32.49
N SER A 31 -14.59 5.44 33.82
CA SER A 31 -13.68 6.25 34.64
C SER A 31 -12.70 5.44 35.50
N SER A 32 -12.85 4.11 35.52
CA SER A 32 -11.97 3.24 36.29
C SER A 32 -11.91 1.84 35.70
N VAL A 33 -10.89 1.08 36.10
CA VAL A 33 -10.74 -0.34 35.72
C VAL A 33 -11.94 -1.16 36.17
N GLN A 34 -12.50 -0.88 37.34
CA GLN A 34 -13.68 -1.59 37.83
C GLN A 34 -14.91 -1.32 36.94
N GLU A 35 -15.11 -0.08 36.51
CA GLU A 35 -16.17 0.25 35.54
C GLU A 35 -15.91 -0.42 34.18
N LEU A 36 -14.65 -0.53 33.75
CA LEU A 36 -14.28 -1.24 32.53
C LEU A 36 -14.64 -2.73 32.61
N LEU A 37 -14.40 -3.37 33.75
CA LEU A 37 -14.79 -4.77 33.97
C LEU A 37 -16.31 -4.95 33.97
N GLN A 38 -17.06 -4.02 34.57
CA GLN A 38 -18.53 -4.02 34.55
C GLN A 38 -19.05 -3.87 33.12
N PHE A 39 -18.49 -2.93 32.35
CA PHE A 39 -18.80 -2.74 30.94
C PHE A 39 -18.53 -4.01 30.14
N ARG A 40 -17.33 -4.60 30.27
CA ARG A 40 -16.97 -5.84 29.56
C ARG A 40 -17.97 -6.97 29.85
N ASN A 41 -18.31 -7.18 31.12
CA ASN A 41 -19.24 -8.24 31.50
C ASN A 41 -20.67 -7.95 31.00
N ALA A 42 -21.10 -6.68 31.00
CA ALA A 42 -22.39 -6.29 30.45
C ALA A 42 -22.46 -6.51 28.93
N VAL A 43 -21.38 -6.28 28.18
CA VAL A 43 -21.29 -6.61 26.74
C VAL A 43 -21.40 -8.13 26.53
N LEU A 44 -20.67 -8.92 27.32
CA LEU A 44 -20.61 -10.38 27.17
C LEU A 44 -21.96 -11.06 27.45
N ASP A 45 -22.65 -10.63 28.51
CA ASP A 45 -23.84 -11.31 29.03
C ASP A 45 -25.15 -10.59 28.64
N SER A 46 -25.09 -9.61 27.72
CA SER A 46 -26.22 -8.72 27.37
C SER A 46 -26.86 -8.06 28.61
N GLY A 47 -26.00 -7.65 29.54
CA GLY A 47 -26.36 -7.14 30.87
C GLY A 47 -26.61 -5.63 30.89
N MET A 48 -26.61 -5.07 32.11
CA MET A 48 -26.80 -3.64 32.35
C MET A 48 -25.46 -2.97 32.65
N TYR A 49 -25.21 -1.82 32.03
CA TYR A 49 -24.12 -0.92 32.37
C TYR A 49 -24.67 0.49 32.60
N LYS A 50 -24.44 1.05 33.80
CA LYS A 50 -24.96 2.36 34.22
C LYS A 50 -26.47 2.56 33.94
N GLY A 51 -27.26 1.51 34.11
CA GLY A 51 -28.71 1.57 33.91
C GLY A 51 -29.17 1.44 32.45
N VAL A 52 -28.23 1.29 31.50
CA VAL A 52 -28.51 1.00 30.08
C VAL A 52 -28.25 -0.47 29.79
N LYS A 53 -29.14 -1.11 29.04
CA LYS A 53 -29.00 -2.50 28.63
C LYS A 53 -28.09 -2.58 27.40
N LEU A 54 -27.08 -3.44 27.42
CA LEU A 54 -26.15 -3.63 26.31
C LEU A 54 -26.57 -4.82 25.44
N GLU A 55 -27.74 -4.72 24.80
CA GLU A 55 -28.18 -5.72 23.82
C GLU A 55 -27.23 -5.74 22.61
N ASN A 56 -27.13 -6.89 21.95
CA ASN A 56 -26.32 -7.10 20.74
C ASN A 56 -24.90 -6.49 20.86
N GLY A 57 -24.21 -6.72 21.97
CA GLY A 57 -22.84 -6.21 22.15
C GLY A 57 -22.72 -4.68 22.20
N GLY A 58 -23.82 -3.96 22.46
CA GLY A 58 -23.86 -2.50 22.54
C GLY A 58 -24.21 -1.79 21.23
N GLU A 59 -24.96 -2.43 20.35
CA GLU A 59 -25.42 -1.87 19.07
C GLU A 59 -26.03 -0.47 19.25
N GLY A 60 -25.60 0.50 18.44
CA GLY A 60 -26.08 1.88 18.47
C GLY A 60 -25.61 2.71 19.68
N LEU A 61 -24.84 2.13 20.61
CA LEU A 61 -24.36 2.81 21.81
C LEU A 61 -22.94 3.36 21.63
N HIS A 62 -22.69 4.47 22.32
CA HIS A 62 -21.40 5.15 22.37
C HIS A 62 -20.82 5.10 23.78
N PHE A 63 -19.54 4.76 23.86
CA PHE A 63 -18.78 4.65 25.10
C PHE A 63 -17.60 5.60 25.09
N LYS A 64 -17.27 6.19 26.25
CA LYS A 64 -16.21 7.19 26.35
C LYS A 64 -15.37 7.03 27.60
N LEU A 65 -14.05 7.04 27.47
CA LEU A 65 -13.16 7.14 28.64
C LEU A 65 -13.20 8.54 29.24
N THR A 66 -13.12 8.62 30.57
CA THR A 66 -12.99 9.89 31.32
C THR A 66 -11.79 9.92 32.26
N ALA A 67 -11.00 8.86 32.27
CA ALA A 67 -9.77 8.74 33.02
C ALA A 67 -8.82 7.74 32.35
N ASP A 68 -7.53 7.83 32.67
CA ASP A 68 -6.54 6.83 32.31
C ASP A 68 -6.79 5.53 33.09
N LEU A 69 -6.61 4.39 32.45
CA LEU A 69 -6.85 3.06 33.00
C LEU A 69 -5.55 2.26 33.03
N ASP A 70 -5.19 1.71 34.20
CA ASP A 70 -4.06 0.79 34.36
C ASP A 70 -4.55 -0.65 34.57
N LEU A 71 -4.30 -1.52 33.59
CA LEU A 71 -4.79 -2.89 33.60
C LEU A 71 -3.93 -3.86 34.44
N SER A 72 -2.85 -3.40 35.09
CA SER A 72 -1.95 -4.25 35.89
C SER A 72 -2.64 -5.01 37.04
N THR A 73 -3.79 -4.52 37.50
CA THR A 73 -4.60 -5.17 38.54
C THR A 73 -5.50 -6.30 38.02
N VAL A 74 -5.68 -6.40 36.69
CA VAL A 74 -6.65 -7.32 36.06
C VAL A 74 -6.03 -8.21 34.98
N CYS A 75 -4.82 -7.88 34.51
CA CYS A 75 -4.00 -8.76 33.68
C CYS A 75 -2.51 -8.50 33.90
N GLY A 76 -1.69 -9.49 33.55
CA GLY A 76 -0.26 -9.48 33.78
C GLY A 76 0.27 -10.89 33.95
N ARG A 77 1.60 -11.06 33.95
CA ARG A 77 2.26 -12.37 34.10
C ARG A 77 1.74 -13.17 35.30
N ASP A 78 1.58 -12.50 36.44
CA ASP A 78 1.15 -13.13 37.70
C ASP A 78 -0.36 -13.02 37.96
N VAL A 79 -1.09 -12.32 37.08
CA VAL A 79 -2.55 -12.06 37.21
C VAL A 79 -3.36 -12.89 36.21
N GLY A 80 -2.79 -13.17 35.04
CA GLY A 80 -3.43 -13.86 33.93
C GLY A 80 -3.68 -12.96 32.73
N ASN A 81 -4.31 -13.53 31.71
CA ASN A 81 -4.59 -12.84 30.45
C ASN A 81 -5.74 -11.84 30.57
N TRP A 82 -5.62 -10.74 29.84
CA TRP A 82 -6.77 -9.92 29.50
C TRP A 82 -7.82 -10.77 28.78
N LYS A 83 -9.10 -10.54 29.13
CA LYS A 83 -10.23 -11.10 28.40
C LYS A 83 -10.76 -10.01 27.47
N PRO A 84 -10.67 -10.19 26.14
CA PRO A 84 -11.17 -9.22 25.17
C PRO A 84 -12.64 -8.87 25.41
N ILE A 85 -13.01 -7.63 25.12
CA ILE A 85 -14.40 -7.18 25.18
C ILE A 85 -15.09 -7.55 23.87
N GLY A 86 -16.10 -8.43 23.91
CA GLY A 86 -16.95 -8.68 22.76
C GLY A 86 -17.60 -10.07 22.73
N PRO A 87 -18.38 -10.39 21.67
CA PRO A 87 -18.60 -9.59 20.46
C PRO A 87 -19.08 -8.16 20.73
N PHE A 88 -18.53 -7.18 20.00
CA PHE A 88 -18.80 -5.77 20.26
C PHE A 88 -19.41 -5.09 19.03
N GLU A 89 -20.47 -4.31 19.25
CA GLU A 89 -21.21 -3.61 18.17
C GLU A 89 -21.41 -2.11 18.46
N GLY A 90 -20.69 -1.57 19.45
CA GLY A 90 -20.74 -0.16 19.82
C GLY A 90 -19.61 0.70 19.25
N SER A 91 -19.65 2.00 19.52
CA SER A 91 -18.55 2.93 19.26
C SER A 91 -17.80 3.26 20.55
N PHE A 92 -16.47 3.41 20.47
CA PHE A 92 -15.60 3.68 21.60
C PHE A 92 -14.68 4.89 21.36
N ASP A 93 -14.77 5.88 22.24
CA ASP A 93 -13.91 7.06 22.25
C ASP A 93 -13.02 7.07 23.52
N GLY A 94 -11.72 6.94 23.33
CA GLY A 94 -10.75 7.08 24.41
C GLY A 94 -10.61 8.49 24.95
N ALA A 95 -11.12 9.50 24.24
CA ALA A 95 -10.99 10.92 24.63
C ALA A 95 -9.54 11.36 24.93
N ASN A 96 -8.56 10.70 24.29
CA ASN A 96 -7.11 10.81 24.50
C ASN A 96 -6.58 10.28 25.84
N HIS A 97 -7.38 9.52 26.58
CA HIS A 97 -6.93 8.80 27.77
C HIS A 97 -6.11 7.56 27.43
N LYS A 98 -5.31 7.16 28.43
CA LYS A 98 -4.46 5.98 28.35
C LYS A 98 -5.17 4.70 28.78
N ILE A 99 -4.83 3.60 28.13
CA ILE A 99 -5.03 2.24 28.62
C ILE A 99 -3.65 1.61 28.70
N SER A 100 -3.18 1.34 29.92
CA SER A 100 -1.81 0.90 30.19
C SER A 100 -1.76 -0.57 30.59
N ASN A 101 -0.63 -1.22 30.30
CA ASN A 101 -0.30 -2.56 30.79
C ASN A 101 -1.25 -3.67 30.30
N LEU A 102 -1.79 -3.53 29.08
CA LEU A 102 -2.56 -4.61 28.44
C LEU A 102 -1.64 -5.83 28.22
N TYR A 103 -2.01 -6.96 28.82
CA TYR A 103 -1.22 -8.19 28.80
C TYR A 103 -2.02 -9.39 28.29
N MET A 104 -1.48 -10.08 27.30
CA MET A 104 -1.98 -11.35 26.77
C MET A 104 -0.79 -12.27 26.44
N ASP A 105 -0.80 -13.50 26.94
CA ASP A 105 0.23 -14.50 26.71
C ASP A 105 -0.39 -15.90 26.69
N ASP A 106 -0.35 -16.56 25.54
CA ASP A 106 -0.92 -17.90 25.36
C ASP A 106 -0.30 -18.96 26.29
N SER A 107 0.89 -18.72 26.85
CA SER A 107 1.48 -19.63 27.86
C SER A 107 0.70 -19.67 29.18
N LEU A 108 -0.14 -18.66 29.45
CA LEU A 108 -1.05 -18.62 30.59
C LEU A 108 -2.44 -19.22 30.26
N GLY A 109 -2.63 -19.70 29.03
CA GLY A 109 -3.89 -20.22 28.51
C GLY A 109 -4.30 -19.49 27.23
N ARG A 110 -4.87 -20.24 26.28
CA ARG A 110 -5.23 -19.74 24.94
C ARG A 110 -6.08 -18.47 25.01
N VAL A 111 -5.65 -17.42 24.34
CA VAL A 111 -6.39 -16.18 24.17
C VAL A 111 -7.26 -16.28 22.92
N GLY A 112 -8.59 -16.34 23.10
CA GLY A 112 -9.53 -16.26 21.98
C GLY A 112 -9.67 -14.82 21.50
N ASN A 113 -9.49 -14.59 20.20
CA ASN A 113 -9.59 -13.27 19.54
C ASN A 113 -8.75 -12.16 20.20
N PRO A 114 -7.42 -12.30 20.25
CA PRO A 114 -6.52 -11.36 20.94
C PRO A 114 -6.72 -9.89 20.53
N GLY A 115 -7.01 -9.05 21.54
CA GLY A 115 -7.16 -7.59 21.43
C GLY A 115 -7.82 -6.98 22.67
N PHE A 116 -7.85 -5.64 22.74
CA PHE A 116 -8.63 -4.95 23.77
C PHE A 116 -10.12 -5.24 23.59
N PHE A 117 -10.61 -5.01 22.36
CA PHE A 117 -11.85 -5.57 21.86
C PHE A 117 -11.57 -6.87 21.08
N GLY A 118 -12.47 -7.84 21.26
CA GLY A 118 -12.54 -9.02 20.41
C GLY A 118 -13.12 -8.67 19.03
N PRO A 119 -13.81 -9.62 18.37
CA PRO A 119 -14.40 -9.37 17.07
C PRO A 119 -15.50 -8.31 17.17
N VAL A 120 -15.49 -7.39 16.20
CA VAL A 120 -16.50 -6.35 16.05
C VAL A 120 -17.48 -6.74 14.95
N PHE A 121 -18.77 -6.63 15.27
CA PHE A 121 -19.86 -6.81 14.31
C PHE A 121 -20.58 -5.48 14.19
N ASN A 122 -20.79 -4.99 12.98
CA ASN A 122 -21.62 -3.83 12.77
C ASN A 122 -22.81 -4.27 11.93
N ASN A 123 -23.88 -4.66 12.62
CA ASN A 123 -25.12 -5.09 11.99
C ASN A 123 -26.11 -3.92 11.80
N GLY A 124 -25.79 -2.75 12.33
CA GLY A 124 -26.56 -1.52 12.15
C GLY A 124 -26.20 -0.76 10.88
N ASP A 125 -26.99 0.28 10.57
CA ASP A 125 -26.80 1.11 9.37
C ASP A 125 -25.66 2.14 9.51
N ASP A 126 -25.29 2.48 10.75
CA ASP A 126 -24.30 3.50 11.07
C ASP A 126 -22.86 2.96 11.04
N THR A 127 -21.88 3.86 11.07
CA THR A 127 -20.46 3.49 11.15
C THR A 127 -20.00 3.42 12.60
N LEU A 128 -19.29 2.36 12.99
CA LEU A 128 -18.67 2.28 14.31
C LEU A 128 -17.36 3.05 14.37
N TYR A 129 -17.10 3.73 15.48
CA TYR A 129 -15.92 4.56 15.67
C TYR A 129 -15.06 4.07 16.83
N PHE A 130 -13.76 3.93 16.59
CA PHE A 130 -12.75 3.50 17.55
C PHE A 130 -11.64 4.55 17.59
N ASN A 131 -11.79 5.52 18.48
CA ASN A 131 -11.06 6.79 18.37
C ASN A 131 -10.29 7.16 19.63
N ASN A 132 -9.21 7.92 19.44
CA ASN A 132 -8.55 8.69 20.49
C ASN A 132 -8.08 7.88 21.71
N VAL A 133 -7.62 6.64 21.51
CA VAL A 133 -7.07 5.82 22.61
C VAL A 133 -5.55 5.82 22.55
N VAL A 134 -4.90 5.93 23.71
CA VAL A 134 -3.46 5.71 23.86
C VAL A 134 -3.23 4.39 24.59
N PHE A 135 -2.77 3.36 23.89
CA PHE A 135 -2.32 2.11 24.49
C PHE A 135 -0.83 2.21 24.87
N GLU A 136 -0.52 2.08 26.15
CA GLU A 136 0.84 2.20 26.69
C GLU A 136 1.30 0.87 27.31
N ASN A 137 2.54 0.47 27.03
CA ASN A 137 3.13 -0.77 27.55
C ASN A 137 2.28 -2.02 27.29
N VAL A 138 1.96 -2.28 26.02
CA VAL A 138 1.20 -3.47 25.61
C VAL A 138 2.14 -4.65 25.40
N TYR A 139 1.82 -5.80 25.98
CA TYR A 139 2.47 -7.08 25.70
C TYR A 139 1.47 -8.10 25.19
N ILE A 140 1.71 -8.62 23.98
CA ILE A 140 0.88 -9.65 23.37
C ILE A 140 1.79 -10.78 22.88
N ARG A 141 1.58 -12.00 23.37
CA ARG A 141 2.25 -13.20 22.89
C ARG A 141 1.27 -14.30 22.50
N THR A 142 1.08 -14.51 21.20
CA THR A 142 0.06 -15.44 20.67
C THR A 142 0.27 -15.73 19.17
N SER A 143 -0.66 -16.49 18.56
CA SER A 143 -0.81 -16.71 17.12
C SER A 143 -2.27 -16.40 16.68
N GLY A 144 -2.60 -16.53 15.39
CA GLY A 144 -3.96 -16.28 14.90
C GLY A 144 -4.21 -14.83 14.48
N ILE A 145 -5.42 -14.32 14.71
CA ILE A 145 -5.81 -12.95 14.30
C ILE A 145 -5.64 -12.00 15.47
N VAL A 146 -4.76 -11.02 15.35
CA VAL A 146 -4.29 -10.20 16.47
C VAL A 146 -4.31 -8.72 16.10
N GLY A 147 -4.95 -7.93 16.95
CA GLY A 147 -4.85 -6.46 16.93
C GLY A 147 -4.90 -5.90 18.33
N THR A 148 -4.09 -4.88 18.65
CA THR A 148 -4.10 -4.31 20.01
C THR A 148 -5.47 -3.72 20.36
N PHE A 149 -6.07 -2.96 19.45
CA PHE A 149 -7.32 -2.26 19.72
C PHE A 149 -8.52 -3.16 19.44
N VAL A 150 -8.57 -3.72 18.23
CA VAL A 150 -9.66 -4.59 17.77
C VAL A 150 -9.05 -5.81 17.11
N SER A 151 -9.45 -7.02 17.48
CA SER A 151 -8.89 -8.21 16.83
C SER A 151 -9.25 -8.26 15.33
N GLN A 152 -10.53 -8.10 15.01
CA GLN A 152 -11.05 -8.04 13.65
C GLN A 152 -12.40 -7.32 13.54
N VAL A 153 -12.68 -6.73 12.39
CA VAL A 153 -14.03 -6.31 11.99
C VAL A 153 -14.63 -7.40 11.10
N VAL A 154 -15.83 -7.87 11.43
CA VAL A 154 -16.46 -9.04 10.77
C VAL A 154 -17.63 -8.66 9.86
N THR A 155 -18.32 -7.55 10.14
CA THR A 155 -19.44 -7.05 9.34
C THR A 155 -19.51 -5.53 9.41
N GLY A 156 -20.13 -4.91 8.41
CA GLY A 156 -20.49 -3.49 8.38
C GLY A 156 -19.29 -2.53 8.33
N LYS A 157 -19.49 -1.31 8.83
CA LYS A 157 -18.55 -0.19 8.63
C LYS A 157 -17.82 0.20 9.91
N ALA A 158 -16.51 0.43 9.84
CA ALA A 158 -15.74 0.88 10.99
C ALA A 158 -14.70 1.97 10.64
N VAL A 159 -14.46 2.88 11.58
CA VAL A 159 -13.41 3.89 11.52
C VAL A 159 -12.52 3.77 12.76
N VAL A 160 -11.22 3.60 12.53
CA VAL A 160 -10.18 3.59 13.56
C VAL A 160 -9.34 4.85 13.41
N ARG A 161 -9.43 5.78 14.36
CA ARG A 161 -8.82 7.11 14.19
C ARG A 161 -8.07 7.65 15.40
N ASN A 162 -6.92 8.27 15.15
CA ASN A 162 -6.15 9.00 16.16
C ASN A 162 -5.79 8.14 17.38
N ASN A 163 -5.45 6.88 17.13
CA ASN A 163 -5.00 5.96 18.17
C ASN A 163 -3.48 5.87 18.20
N LYS A 164 -2.92 5.69 19.39
CA LYS A 164 -1.48 5.50 19.59
C LYS A 164 -1.24 4.19 20.33
N VAL A 165 -0.30 3.38 19.85
CA VAL A 165 0.04 2.09 20.48
C VAL A 165 1.53 1.97 20.70
N ASP A 166 1.92 1.61 21.92
CA ASP A 166 3.25 1.11 22.28
C ASP A 166 3.19 -0.42 22.48
N LEU A 167 3.57 -1.18 21.44
CA LEU A 167 3.37 -2.63 21.37
C LEU A 167 4.68 -3.40 21.45
N LYS A 168 4.72 -4.38 22.35
CA LYS A 168 5.63 -5.52 22.26
C LYS A 168 4.84 -6.77 21.89
N PHE A 169 4.97 -7.21 20.65
CA PHE A 169 4.40 -8.48 20.17
C PHE A 169 5.48 -9.56 20.01
N GLU A 170 5.16 -10.77 20.45
CA GLU A 170 5.96 -11.99 20.23
C GLU A 170 5.04 -13.11 19.71
N SER A 171 5.38 -13.80 18.63
CA SER A 171 4.55 -14.96 18.25
C SER A 171 4.79 -16.16 19.18
N THR A 172 3.78 -17.01 19.33
CA THR A 172 4.02 -18.39 19.74
C THR A 172 4.61 -19.18 18.57
N LYS A 173 5.45 -20.18 18.86
CA LYS A 173 5.93 -21.12 17.83
C LYS A 173 4.84 -22.16 17.58
N ASP A 174 4.29 -22.17 16.37
CA ASP A 174 3.28 -23.14 15.92
C ASP A 174 3.33 -23.27 14.38
N GLU A 175 4.02 -24.29 13.89
CA GLU A 175 4.21 -24.54 12.45
C GLU A 175 2.92 -24.94 11.71
N THR A 176 1.78 -25.03 12.41
CA THR A 176 0.46 -25.30 11.83
C THR A 176 -0.45 -24.07 11.81
N ALA A 177 -0.14 -23.05 12.62
CA ALA A 177 -0.95 -21.85 12.75
C ALA A 177 -0.58 -20.77 11.73
N ASP A 178 -1.59 -20.03 11.31
CA ASP A 178 -1.45 -18.80 10.54
C ASP A 178 -1.46 -17.59 11.50
N LEU A 179 -0.80 -16.49 11.13
CA LEU A 179 -0.82 -15.23 11.87
C LEU A 179 -1.26 -14.08 10.96
N GLN A 180 -2.24 -13.32 11.44
CA GLN A 180 -2.72 -12.07 10.85
C GLN A 180 -2.60 -10.99 11.91
N LEU A 181 -1.52 -10.21 11.84
CA LEU A 181 -1.15 -9.27 12.90
C LEU A 181 -1.12 -7.85 12.37
N GLY A 182 -1.89 -6.98 13.02
CA GLY A 182 -1.70 -5.53 12.94
C GLY A 182 -1.45 -4.95 14.32
N GLY A 183 -0.67 -3.87 14.39
CA GLY A 183 -0.51 -3.13 15.65
C GLY A 183 -1.85 -2.63 16.21
N LEU A 184 -2.81 -2.29 15.34
CA LEU A 184 -4.18 -1.93 15.73
C LEU A 184 -5.19 -3.04 15.48
N MET A 185 -5.13 -3.69 14.31
CA MET A 185 -6.15 -4.65 13.87
C MET A 185 -5.58 -5.83 13.08
N GLY A 186 -5.99 -7.06 13.39
CA GLY A 186 -5.49 -8.24 12.70
C GLY A 186 -6.06 -8.41 11.30
N ASN A 187 -7.38 -8.34 11.18
CA ASN A 187 -8.10 -8.58 9.93
C ASN A 187 -9.36 -7.71 9.79
N THR A 188 -9.82 -7.52 8.57
CA THR A 188 -11.09 -6.87 8.25
C THR A 188 -11.87 -7.79 7.31
N VAL A 189 -13.19 -7.93 7.53
CA VAL A 189 -14.16 -8.63 6.67
C VAL A 189 -15.50 -7.87 6.67
N GLY A 190 -15.47 -6.55 6.77
CA GLY A 190 -16.63 -5.67 6.76
C GLY A 190 -17.05 -5.16 5.37
N ASP A 191 -17.94 -4.18 5.35
CA ASP A 191 -18.36 -3.50 4.12
C ASP A 191 -17.40 -2.36 3.75
N TRP A 192 -16.88 -1.67 4.77
CA TRP A 192 -15.92 -0.57 4.58
C TRP A 192 -15.16 -0.28 5.86
N VAL A 193 -13.86 0.00 5.74
CA VAL A 193 -13.03 0.39 6.89
C VAL A 193 -12.13 1.59 6.62
N GLY A 194 -12.01 2.48 7.61
CA GLY A 194 -11.20 3.68 7.53
C GLY A 194 -10.17 3.74 8.66
N PHE A 195 -8.91 3.97 8.33
CA PHE A 195 -7.82 4.16 9.29
C PHE A 195 -7.18 5.52 9.07
N TYR A 196 -7.26 6.37 10.09
CA TYR A 196 -6.84 7.76 9.99
C TYR A 196 -5.97 8.17 11.15
N ASP A 197 -4.83 8.82 10.87
CA ASP A 197 -4.06 9.52 11.90
C ASP A 197 -3.57 8.61 13.04
N ASN A 198 -3.41 7.30 12.80
CA ASN A 198 -2.97 6.36 13.82
C ASN A 198 -1.44 6.21 13.88
N SER A 199 -0.91 5.85 15.04
CA SER A 199 0.51 5.59 15.23
C SER A 199 0.77 4.33 16.05
N VAL A 200 1.68 3.47 15.57
CA VAL A 200 2.14 2.28 16.29
C VAL A 200 3.66 2.33 16.42
N LYS A 201 4.18 2.10 17.63
CA LYS A 201 5.61 1.97 17.92
C LYS A 201 5.88 0.70 18.74
N GLY A 202 7.15 0.37 18.92
CA GLY A 202 7.60 -0.77 19.70
C GLY A 202 8.23 -1.86 18.82
N SER A 203 7.93 -3.13 19.09
CA SER A 203 8.54 -4.26 18.38
C SER A 203 7.56 -5.39 18.10
N ILE A 204 7.59 -5.90 16.88
CA ILE A 204 6.86 -7.10 16.45
C ILE A 204 7.89 -8.18 16.11
N LYS A 205 7.90 -9.28 16.86
CA LYS A 205 8.80 -10.41 16.64
C LYS A 205 8.01 -11.68 16.37
N VAL A 206 8.29 -12.32 15.24
CA VAL A 206 7.58 -13.52 14.79
C VAL A 206 8.58 -14.62 14.50
N SER A 207 8.29 -15.82 15.01
CA SER A 207 9.13 -17.00 14.81
C SER A 207 8.31 -18.24 14.43
N SER A 208 8.75 -18.95 13.40
CA SER A 208 8.32 -20.31 13.02
C SER A 208 6.80 -20.59 13.09
N LEU A 209 6.07 -20.01 12.13
CA LEU A 209 4.65 -20.29 11.86
C LEU A 209 4.44 -20.86 10.45
N LYS A 210 3.23 -21.32 10.11
CA LYS A 210 2.93 -21.81 8.75
C LYS A 210 2.93 -20.66 7.72
N GLN A 211 2.13 -19.64 7.99
CA GLN A 211 1.96 -18.46 7.14
C GLN A 211 1.74 -17.21 7.99
N VAL A 212 2.34 -16.09 7.58
CA VAL A 212 2.25 -14.83 8.31
C VAL A 212 1.90 -13.66 7.39
N SER A 213 0.93 -12.85 7.81
CA SER A 213 0.55 -11.59 7.20
C SER A 213 0.63 -10.51 8.28
N ILE A 214 1.68 -9.68 8.23
CA ILE A 214 2.04 -8.76 9.30
C ILE A 214 2.08 -7.33 8.76
N GLY A 215 1.35 -6.44 9.40
CA GLY A 215 1.47 -5.01 9.23
C GLY A 215 1.72 -4.31 10.56
N GLY A 216 2.44 -3.19 10.54
CA GLY A 216 2.54 -2.34 11.73
C GLY A 216 1.18 -1.76 12.15
N ILE A 217 0.23 -1.61 11.23
CA ILE A 217 -1.12 -1.09 11.50
C ILE A 217 -2.18 -2.20 11.37
N ILE A 218 -2.23 -2.90 10.23
CA ILE A 218 -3.22 -3.95 9.91
C ILE A 218 -2.54 -5.22 9.38
N GLY A 219 -2.95 -6.41 9.82
CA GLY A 219 -2.46 -7.66 9.23
C GLY A 219 -2.97 -7.87 7.81
N ILE A 220 -4.28 -8.04 7.68
CA ILE A 220 -4.98 -8.22 6.40
C ILE A 220 -6.11 -7.20 6.26
N LEU A 221 -6.15 -6.52 5.11
CA LEU A 221 -7.22 -5.61 4.71
C LEU A 221 -7.94 -6.18 3.49
N VAL A 222 -9.14 -6.73 3.67
CA VAL A 222 -9.93 -7.31 2.56
C VAL A 222 -11.06 -6.42 2.08
N ASP A 223 -11.39 -5.37 2.84
CA ASP A 223 -12.57 -4.54 2.57
C ASP A 223 -12.20 -3.20 1.93
N PRO A 224 -13.10 -2.62 1.13
CA PRO A 224 -12.93 -1.28 0.61
C PRO A 224 -12.66 -0.29 1.74
N GLY A 225 -11.79 0.68 1.50
CA GLY A 225 -11.40 1.54 2.60
C GLY A 225 -10.49 2.69 2.27
N ALA A 226 -10.11 3.38 3.34
CA ALA A 226 -9.11 4.43 3.30
C ALA A 226 -8.08 4.24 4.41
N LEU A 227 -6.81 4.33 4.05
CA LEU A 227 -5.68 4.33 4.96
C LEU A 227 -4.97 5.68 4.77
N GLU A 228 -5.16 6.63 5.67
CA GLU A 228 -4.56 7.96 5.52
C GLU A 228 -3.81 8.44 6.77
N ARG A 229 -2.60 8.99 6.55
CA ARG A 229 -1.78 9.63 7.60
C ARG A 229 -1.48 8.71 8.78
N ASN A 230 -1.38 7.41 8.54
CA ASN A 230 -0.97 6.45 9.55
C ASN A 230 0.56 6.33 9.58
N VAL A 231 1.10 6.09 10.77
CA VAL A 231 2.55 6.01 11.01
C VAL A 231 2.90 4.70 11.72
N ASN A 232 3.73 3.87 11.10
CA ASN A 232 4.40 2.79 11.81
C ASN A 232 5.83 3.20 12.18
N GLU A 233 6.16 3.11 13.46
CA GLU A 233 7.52 3.26 14.01
C GLU A 233 7.99 1.94 14.68
N ALA A 234 7.15 0.90 14.69
CA ALA A 234 7.52 -0.39 15.25
C ALA A 234 8.44 -1.16 14.31
N SER A 235 9.52 -1.73 14.85
CA SER A 235 10.38 -2.65 14.10
C SER A 235 9.68 -3.99 13.93
N ILE A 236 9.73 -4.57 12.74
CA ILE A 236 9.13 -5.88 12.42
C ILE A 236 10.25 -6.87 12.12
N THR A 237 10.29 -7.98 12.86
CA THR A 237 11.25 -9.06 12.65
C THR A 237 10.53 -10.39 12.49
N VAL A 238 10.82 -11.10 11.40
CA VAL A 238 10.30 -12.43 11.12
C VAL A 238 11.47 -13.37 10.88
N ASP A 239 11.59 -14.41 11.71
CA ASP A 239 12.61 -15.45 11.58
C ASP A 239 11.97 -16.84 11.47
N GLY A 240 12.54 -17.72 10.66
CA GLY A 240 12.22 -19.15 10.68
C GLY A 240 11.75 -19.70 9.33
N ASN A 241 10.62 -20.40 9.31
CA ASN A 241 10.19 -21.20 8.17
C ASN A 241 8.71 -20.94 7.83
N SER A 242 8.38 -19.68 7.55
CA SER A 242 7.01 -19.23 7.25
C SER A 242 6.89 -18.64 5.85
N TYR A 243 5.81 -18.94 5.15
CA TYR A 243 5.41 -18.13 4.01
C TYR A 243 5.03 -16.72 4.50
N THR A 244 5.72 -15.70 4.02
CA THR A 244 5.78 -14.41 4.70
C THR A 244 5.29 -13.25 3.83
N GLN A 245 4.34 -12.48 4.35
CA GLN A 245 3.84 -11.23 3.77
C GLN A 245 3.95 -10.11 4.81
N VAL A 246 4.88 -9.18 4.60
CA VAL A 246 5.19 -8.15 5.61
C VAL A 246 5.16 -6.77 4.99
N GLY A 247 4.31 -5.91 5.55
CA GLY A 247 4.33 -4.48 5.28
C GLY A 247 4.63 -3.70 6.54
N GLY A 248 5.26 -2.53 6.43
CA GLY A 248 5.35 -1.63 7.58
C GLY A 248 3.97 -1.15 8.04
N LEU A 249 2.96 -1.12 7.16
CA LEU A 249 1.58 -0.76 7.52
C LEU A 249 0.63 -1.94 7.39
N ILE A 250 0.66 -2.64 6.24
CA ILE A 250 -0.29 -3.71 5.90
C ILE A 250 0.45 -4.96 5.42
N GLY A 251 0.18 -6.13 6.00
CA GLY A 251 0.73 -7.40 5.51
C GLY A 251 0.16 -7.76 4.14
N GLN A 252 -1.16 -7.91 4.06
CA GLN A 252 -1.89 -8.24 2.83
C GLN A 252 -3.05 -7.30 2.59
N LEU A 253 -3.18 -6.84 1.34
CA LEU A 253 -4.17 -5.84 0.93
C LEU A 253 -4.95 -6.33 -0.28
N ILE A 254 -6.24 -6.64 -0.16
CA ILE A 254 -7.01 -7.35 -1.20
C ILE A 254 -8.05 -6.44 -1.89
N ALA A 255 -8.60 -5.47 -1.17
CA ALA A 255 -9.70 -4.63 -1.65
C ALA A 255 -9.26 -3.40 -2.49
N PRO A 256 -10.21 -2.66 -3.08
CA PRO A 256 -10.00 -1.28 -3.51
C PRO A 256 -9.73 -0.36 -2.32
N TYR A 257 -8.80 0.58 -2.45
CA TYR A 257 -8.47 1.46 -1.33
C TYR A 257 -7.92 2.83 -1.76
N THR A 258 -8.11 3.80 -0.88
CA THR A 258 -7.33 5.04 -0.87
C THR A 258 -6.21 4.92 0.14
N MET A 259 -4.96 5.12 -0.26
CA MET A 259 -3.80 5.10 0.64
C MET A 259 -3.00 6.37 0.46
N LYS A 260 -3.09 7.26 1.45
CA LYS A 260 -2.52 8.61 1.35
C LYS A 260 -1.65 8.98 2.53
N ASP A 261 -0.50 9.58 2.24
CA ASP A 261 0.35 10.24 3.23
C ASP A 261 0.72 9.35 4.42
N ASN A 262 0.78 8.03 4.22
CA ASN A 262 1.18 7.10 5.27
C ASN A 262 2.70 6.96 5.31
N VAL A 263 3.22 6.70 6.50
CA VAL A 263 4.65 6.66 6.75
C VAL A 263 5.05 5.39 7.47
N ASN A 264 6.03 4.68 6.95
CA ASN A 264 6.77 3.69 7.71
C ASN A 264 8.14 4.24 8.11
N LYS A 265 8.48 4.17 9.39
CA LYS A 265 9.80 4.49 9.95
C LYS A 265 10.46 3.28 10.61
N GLY A 266 9.69 2.23 10.92
CA GLY A 266 10.19 1.03 11.53
C GLY A 266 10.95 0.15 10.54
N ASP A 267 12.09 -0.39 10.96
CA ASP A 267 12.86 -1.34 10.17
C ASP A 267 12.11 -2.68 10.04
N ILE A 268 12.28 -3.33 8.90
CA ILE A 268 11.69 -4.63 8.58
C ILE A 268 12.80 -5.62 8.25
N SER A 269 12.91 -6.68 9.04
CA SER A 269 13.88 -7.76 8.84
C SER A 269 13.16 -9.10 8.72
N VAL A 270 13.34 -9.78 7.59
CA VAL A 270 12.69 -11.06 7.29
C VAL A 270 13.76 -12.09 6.91
N ASN A 271 13.88 -13.16 7.69
CA ASN A 271 14.85 -14.22 7.49
C ASN A 271 14.13 -15.59 7.47
N VAL A 272 13.72 -15.98 6.26
CA VAL A 272 12.96 -17.20 5.97
C VAL A 272 13.57 -17.94 4.76
N PRO A 273 14.85 -18.37 4.85
CA PRO A 273 15.62 -18.78 3.67
C PRO A 273 15.03 -19.97 2.92
N ALA A 274 14.22 -20.82 3.56
CA ALA A 274 13.56 -21.95 2.88
C ALA A 274 12.18 -21.61 2.29
N GLN A 275 11.69 -20.37 2.44
CA GLN A 275 10.31 -19.97 2.13
C GLN A 275 10.23 -18.73 1.25
N TYR A 276 9.00 -18.41 0.84
CA TYR A 276 8.71 -17.23 0.03
C TYR A 276 8.44 -16.03 0.92
N ALA A 277 8.93 -14.86 0.49
CA ALA A 277 8.71 -13.60 1.18
C ALA A 277 8.25 -12.50 0.23
N PHE A 278 7.19 -11.79 0.62
CA PHE A 278 6.76 -10.54 -0.02
C PHE A 278 6.86 -9.43 1.02
N VAL A 279 7.81 -8.51 0.81
CA VAL A 279 8.17 -7.52 1.83
C VAL A 279 8.17 -6.12 1.23
N GLY A 280 7.39 -5.23 1.83
CA GLY A 280 7.32 -3.82 1.45
C GLY A 280 7.43 -2.92 2.66
N GLY A 281 8.01 -1.72 2.50
CA GLY A 281 8.02 -0.74 3.59
C GLY A 281 6.62 -0.30 4.01
N LEU A 282 5.62 -0.41 3.13
CA LEU A 282 4.22 -0.10 3.43
C LEU A 282 3.34 -1.34 3.36
N VAL A 283 3.39 -2.07 2.24
CA VAL A 283 2.52 -3.22 1.99
C VAL A 283 3.32 -4.43 1.55
N GLY A 284 3.14 -5.57 2.21
CA GLY A 284 3.79 -6.82 1.82
C GLY A 284 3.29 -7.30 0.47
N VAL A 285 2.01 -7.65 0.39
CA VAL A 285 1.38 -8.08 -0.86
C VAL A 285 0.06 -7.36 -1.12
N ASN A 286 -0.15 -6.99 -2.38
CA ASN A 286 -1.44 -6.54 -2.88
C ASN A 286 -1.79 -7.36 -4.15
N PRO A 287 -2.38 -8.57 -3.98
CA PRO A 287 -2.52 -9.55 -5.05
C PRO A 287 -3.33 -9.03 -6.24
N SER A 288 -3.21 -9.71 -7.39
CA SER A 288 -3.76 -9.36 -8.70
C SER A 288 -5.29 -9.47 -8.78
N LEU A 289 -5.99 -8.69 -7.97
CA LEU A 289 -7.39 -8.33 -8.19
C LEU A 289 -7.40 -6.94 -8.85
N PRO A 290 -8.05 -6.77 -10.02
CA PRO A 290 -8.10 -5.49 -10.72
C PRO A 290 -9.05 -4.51 -10.01
N SER A 291 -8.69 -4.10 -8.80
CA SER A 291 -9.35 -3.04 -8.05
C SER A 291 -8.76 -1.67 -8.38
N GLU A 292 -9.59 -0.63 -8.28
CA GLU A 292 -9.14 0.76 -8.38
C GLU A 292 -8.40 1.15 -7.10
N LYS A 293 -7.29 1.87 -7.27
CA LYS A 293 -6.37 2.22 -6.19
C LYS A 293 -5.98 3.67 -6.31
N ASN A 294 -6.04 4.39 -5.21
CA ASN A 294 -5.59 5.78 -5.14
C ASN A 294 -4.47 5.87 -4.10
N VAL A 295 -3.23 5.74 -4.58
CA VAL A 295 -2.02 5.60 -3.77
C VAL A 295 -1.15 6.82 -3.97
N VAL A 296 -1.16 7.73 -2.99
CA VAL A 296 -0.52 9.05 -3.15
C VAL A 296 0.28 9.44 -1.91
N GLY A 297 1.49 9.98 -2.09
CA GLY A 297 2.19 10.67 -0.99
C GLY A 297 2.76 9.76 0.10
N ASN A 298 2.81 8.44 -0.11
CA ASN A 298 3.25 7.53 0.93
C ASN A 298 4.79 7.42 0.96
N VAL A 299 5.35 7.27 2.16
CA VAL A 299 6.80 7.32 2.38
C VAL A 299 7.28 6.17 3.26
N ASN A 300 8.37 5.51 2.85
CA ASN A 300 9.13 4.61 3.71
C ASN A 300 10.48 5.24 4.09
N TYR A 301 10.82 5.20 5.37
CA TYR A 301 12.14 5.54 5.93
C TYR A 301 12.84 4.32 6.54
N GLY A 302 12.08 3.28 6.91
CA GLY A 302 12.62 2.08 7.56
C GLY A 302 13.45 1.25 6.58
N LYS A 303 14.57 0.71 7.07
CA LYS A 303 15.39 -0.25 6.31
C LYS A 303 14.63 -1.56 6.12
N ILE A 304 14.81 -2.20 4.97
CA ILE A 304 14.23 -3.50 4.64
C ILE A 304 15.36 -4.50 4.37
N GLU A 305 15.42 -5.58 5.15
CA GLU A 305 16.39 -6.67 5.01
C GLU A 305 15.66 -8.00 4.84
N VAL A 306 15.98 -8.75 3.78
CA VAL A 306 15.25 -9.99 3.45
C VAL A 306 16.19 -11.13 3.05
N ALA A 307 16.00 -12.31 3.64
CA ALA A 307 16.55 -13.58 3.20
C ALA A 307 15.42 -14.59 2.94
N ALA A 308 15.26 -15.06 1.71
CA ALA A 308 14.16 -15.94 1.30
C ALA A 308 14.44 -16.66 -0.02
N SER A 309 13.88 -17.86 -0.20
CA SER A 309 14.08 -18.71 -1.40
C SER A 309 13.45 -18.15 -2.66
N TYR A 310 12.39 -17.37 -2.49
CA TYR A 310 11.75 -16.53 -3.50
C TYR A 310 11.35 -15.23 -2.82
N ALA A 311 11.68 -14.08 -3.40
CA ALA A 311 11.42 -12.81 -2.77
C ALA A 311 10.89 -11.76 -3.75
N GLY A 312 9.80 -11.10 -3.37
CA GLY A 312 9.38 -9.80 -3.90
C GLY A 312 9.65 -8.74 -2.85
N VAL A 313 10.69 -7.92 -3.04
CA VAL A 313 11.14 -6.94 -2.04
C VAL A 313 11.07 -5.54 -2.63
N GLY A 314 10.32 -4.65 -2.00
CA GLY A 314 10.22 -3.26 -2.42
C GLY A 314 10.40 -2.30 -1.26
N GLY A 315 10.97 -1.13 -1.51
CA GLY A 315 10.99 -0.06 -0.51
C GLY A 315 9.61 0.35 -0.02
N LEU A 316 8.56 0.21 -0.85
CA LEU A 316 7.16 0.44 -0.47
C LEU A 316 6.30 -0.82 -0.57
N TYR A 317 6.47 -1.61 -1.63
CA TYR A 317 5.59 -2.73 -1.96
C TYR A 317 6.37 -4.01 -2.27
N GLY A 318 6.12 -5.11 -1.56
CA GLY A 318 6.66 -6.41 -2.02
C GLY A 318 6.04 -6.81 -3.36
N LEU A 319 4.73 -6.67 -3.47
CA LEU A 319 3.96 -6.78 -4.70
C LEU A 319 2.83 -5.75 -4.72
N ILE A 320 2.71 -5.03 -5.83
CA ILE A 320 1.56 -4.14 -6.09
C ILE A 320 0.90 -4.49 -7.42
N SER A 321 -0.43 -4.60 -7.41
CA SER A 321 -1.26 -4.77 -8.61
C SER A 321 -2.23 -3.60 -8.75
N GLY A 322 -2.93 -3.48 -9.87
CA GLY A 322 -4.01 -2.50 -10.01
C GLY A 322 -4.69 -2.61 -11.36
N ASN A 323 -5.90 -2.05 -11.47
CA ASN A 323 -6.55 -1.89 -12.77
C ASN A 323 -6.03 -0.65 -13.53
N THR A 324 -6.58 -0.41 -14.72
CA THR A 324 -6.22 0.74 -15.57
C THR A 324 -6.54 2.11 -14.97
N ASN A 325 -7.36 2.17 -13.92
CA ASN A 325 -7.73 3.40 -13.22
C ASN A 325 -6.88 3.64 -11.97
N SER A 326 -5.96 2.72 -11.64
CA SER A 326 -5.11 2.85 -10.47
C SER A 326 -4.14 4.01 -10.62
N VAL A 327 -4.10 4.88 -9.62
CA VAL A 327 -3.20 6.03 -9.52
C VAL A 327 -2.15 5.71 -8.46
N LEU A 328 -0.90 5.59 -8.89
CA LEU A 328 0.27 5.52 -8.01
C LEU A 328 1.09 6.78 -8.25
N ASP A 329 1.19 7.61 -7.22
CA ASP A 329 1.77 8.93 -7.40
C ASP A 329 2.54 9.45 -6.19
N SER A 330 3.64 10.16 -6.43
CA SER A 330 4.35 10.94 -5.41
C SER A 330 4.74 10.11 -4.18
N CYS A 331 5.14 8.85 -4.38
CA CYS A 331 5.52 7.94 -3.31
C CYS A 331 7.04 7.74 -3.27
N ILE A 332 7.60 7.71 -2.07
CA ILE A 332 9.05 7.85 -1.84
C ILE A 332 9.57 6.74 -0.93
N ASN A 333 10.60 6.04 -1.36
CA ASN A 333 11.40 5.19 -0.50
C ASN A 333 12.72 5.89 -0.13
N ASN A 334 12.96 6.08 1.15
CA ASN A 334 14.22 6.58 1.72
C ASN A 334 15.01 5.50 2.45
N GLY A 335 14.38 4.36 2.78
CA GLY A 335 15.04 3.25 3.48
C GLY A 335 15.83 2.36 2.53
N ASP A 336 16.95 1.83 2.99
CA ASP A 336 17.73 0.87 2.21
C ASP A 336 16.96 -0.44 2.02
N VAL A 337 17.09 -1.05 0.84
CA VAL A 337 16.46 -2.32 0.47
C VAL A 337 17.56 -3.36 0.22
N ILE A 338 17.66 -4.33 1.11
CA ILE A 338 18.75 -5.29 1.16
C ILE A 338 18.19 -6.70 1.06
N TYR A 339 18.76 -7.49 0.15
CA TYR A 339 18.46 -8.91 0.02
C TYR A 339 19.71 -9.75 0.27
N HIS A 340 19.58 -10.76 1.13
CA HIS A 340 20.59 -11.76 1.46
C HIS A 340 20.16 -13.13 0.95
N GLY A 341 20.80 -13.62 -0.10
CA GLY A 341 20.61 -14.98 -0.58
C GLY A 341 21.29 -16.00 0.33
N VAL A 342 20.65 -17.15 0.51
CA VAL A 342 21.20 -18.31 1.24
C VAL A 342 21.29 -19.47 0.26
N GLU A 343 22.46 -20.10 0.07
CA GLU A 343 22.71 -21.27 -0.81
C GLU A 343 21.76 -21.47 -2.03
N ILE A 344 22.19 -20.97 -3.20
CA ILE A 344 21.62 -21.16 -4.56
C ILE A 344 20.07 -21.07 -4.62
N GLN A 345 19.54 -19.84 -4.60
CA GLN A 345 18.10 -19.56 -4.59
C GLN A 345 17.60 -18.83 -5.85
N GLN A 346 16.36 -19.16 -6.24
CA GLN A 346 15.77 -18.91 -7.55
C GLN A 346 14.85 -17.68 -7.53
N ASN A 347 14.89 -16.86 -8.59
CA ASN A 347 13.93 -15.79 -8.89
C ASN A 347 13.69 -14.79 -7.74
N VAL A 348 14.61 -13.84 -7.57
CA VAL A 348 14.49 -12.72 -6.62
C VAL A 348 14.10 -11.46 -7.39
N GLN A 349 13.09 -10.72 -6.94
CA GLN A 349 12.65 -9.46 -7.53
C GLN A 349 12.80 -8.34 -6.50
N VAL A 350 13.71 -7.39 -6.74
CA VAL A 350 13.99 -6.29 -5.82
C VAL A 350 13.85 -4.95 -6.53
N GLY A 351 13.06 -4.06 -5.94
CA GLY A 351 12.97 -2.68 -6.41
C GLY A 351 13.02 -1.65 -5.31
N GLY A 352 13.47 -0.45 -5.62
CA GLY A 352 13.45 0.65 -4.65
C GLY A 352 12.05 1.08 -4.25
N ILE A 353 11.06 0.87 -5.12
CA ILE A 353 9.64 1.10 -4.81
C ILE A 353 8.88 -0.21 -4.69
N ALA A 354 9.02 -1.10 -5.68
CA ALA A 354 8.31 -2.37 -5.70
C ALA A 354 9.18 -3.54 -6.16
N GLY A 355 9.09 -4.67 -5.46
CA GLY A 355 9.67 -5.92 -5.93
C GLY A 355 8.96 -6.39 -7.19
N ILE A 356 7.64 -6.54 -7.10
CA ILE A 356 6.79 -7.00 -8.20
C ILE A 356 5.71 -5.95 -8.50
N TRP A 357 5.51 -5.69 -9.79
CA TRP A 357 4.63 -4.63 -10.28
C TRP A 357 3.66 -5.14 -11.33
N GLU A 358 2.38 -4.84 -11.13
CA GLU A 358 1.28 -5.14 -12.03
C GLU A 358 0.30 -3.95 -12.09
N VAL A 359 0.86 -2.74 -12.25
CA VAL A 359 0.10 -1.50 -12.42
C VAL A 359 0.43 -0.86 -13.76
N LYS A 360 -0.59 -0.35 -14.44
CA LYS A 360 -0.40 0.28 -15.75
C LYS A 360 0.38 1.58 -15.68
N GLN A 361 0.03 2.47 -14.76
CA GLN A 361 0.54 3.84 -14.73
C GLN A 361 1.00 4.26 -13.33
N ALA A 362 2.17 4.89 -13.26
CA ALA A 362 2.62 5.60 -12.06
C ALA A 362 3.40 6.86 -12.39
N SER A 363 3.43 7.81 -11.45
CA SER A 363 4.25 9.01 -11.60
C SER A 363 4.92 9.47 -10.32
N ARG A 364 6.03 10.22 -10.44
CA ARG A 364 6.72 10.80 -9.27
C ARG A 364 7.07 9.75 -8.21
N MET A 365 7.55 8.59 -8.68
CA MET A 365 8.02 7.54 -7.80
C MET A 365 9.51 7.76 -7.54
N GLU A 366 9.93 7.82 -6.29
CA GLU A 366 11.31 8.17 -5.94
C GLU A 366 11.94 7.13 -5.01
N ASN A 367 13.06 6.55 -5.43
CA ASN A 367 13.90 5.74 -4.56
C ASN A 367 15.19 6.49 -4.21
N ASN A 368 15.39 6.78 -2.94
CA ASN A 368 16.60 7.40 -2.39
C ASN A 368 17.46 6.41 -1.59
N GLY A 369 16.86 5.29 -1.13
CA GLY A 369 17.58 4.24 -0.40
C GLY A 369 18.43 3.37 -1.33
N LYS A 370 19.53 2.84 -0.80
CA LYS A 370 20.40 1.92 -1.54
C LYS A 370 19.67 0.60 -1.78
N ILE A 371 20.00 -0.05 -2.88
CA ILE A 371 19.57 -1.42 -3.16
C ILE A 371 20.81 -2.31 -3.12
N VAL A 372 20.83 -3.29 -2.22
CA VAL A 372 21.95 -4.21 -2.05
C VAL A 372 21.46 -5.64 -2.24
N ILE A 373 22.08 -6.36 -3.17
CA ILE A 373 21.74 -7.74 -3.48
C ILE A 373 22.96 -8.61 -3.22
N GLU A 374 22.82 -9.55 -2.30
CA GLU A 374 23.86 -10.51 -1.96
C GLU A 374 23.42 -11.92 -2.34
N ASN A 375 24.29 -12.67 -3.02
CA ASN A 375 24.13 -14.09 -3.34
C ASN A 375 22.80 -14.51 -4.01
N ALA A 376 22.29 -13.72 -4.97
CA ALA A 376 21.12 -14.06 -5.78
C ALA A 376 21.52 -14.69 -7.14
N LEU A 377 20.98 -15.87 -7.46
CA LEU A 377 21.32 -16.60 -8.69
C LEU A 377 20.79 -15.93 -9.96
N SER A 378 19.53 -15.48 -9.89
CA SER A 378 18.80 -14.88 -11.01
C SER A 378 18.00 -13.65 -10.58
N PRO A 379 18.67 -12.56 -10.17
CA PRO A 379 17.99 -11.40 -9.63
C PRO A 379 17.40 -10.52 -10.74
N ASN A 380 16.17 -10.03 -10.51
CA ASN A 380 15.55 -8.93 -11.24
C ASN A 380 15.58 -7.69 -10.35
N VAL A 381 16.44 -6.73 -10.68
CA VAL A 381 16.73 -5.59 -9.81
C VAL A 381 16.47 -4.30 -10.58
N GLY A 382 15.63 -3.43 -10.04
CA GLY A 382 15.41 -2.10 -10.60
C GLY A 382 15.45 -1.02 -9.55
N GLY A 383 15.99 0.15 -9.87
CA GLY A 383 15.96 1.28 -8.94
C GLY A 383 14.54 1.69 -8.50
N ILE A 384 13.53 1.45 -9.35
CA ILE A 384 12.11 1.64 -9.01
C ILE A 384 11.41 0.28 -8.88
N VAL A 385 11.48 -0.55 -9.92
CA VAL A 385 10.72 -1.81 -10.01
C VAL A 385 11.65 -2.98 -10.29
N GLY A 386 11.59 -4.04 -9.49
CA GLY A 386 12.33 -5.27 -9.75
C GLY A 386 11.80 -6.01 -10.98
N TYR A 387 10.50 -6.37 -10.96
CA TYR A 387 9.87 -7.17 -12.00
C TYR A 387 8.46 -6.70 -12.36
N VAL A 388 8.15 -6.66 -13.65
CA VAL A 388 6.81 -6.34 -14.15
C VAL A 388 6.14 -7.59 -14.71
N ARG A 389 4.95 -7.91 -14.19
CA ARG A 389 4.15 -9.08 -14.60
C ARG A 389 3.32 -8.80 -15.87
N PRO A 390 2.97 -9.86 -16.65
CA PRO A 390 2.14 -9.73 -17.85
C PRO A 390 0.77 -9.07 -17.61
N GLY A 391 0.20 -9.21 -16.39
CA GLY A 391 -1.10 -8.63 -16.04
C GLY A 391 -1.17 -7.11 -16.20
N ALA A 392 -0.03 -6.41 -16.18
CA ALA A 392 0.02 -4.96 -16.44
C ALA A 392 -0.40 -4.59 -17.86
N LYS A 393 -0.20 -5.49 -18.85
CA LYS A 393 -0.31 -5.28 -20.32
C LYS A 393 0.63 -4.22 -20.90
N SER A 394 0.87 -3.15 -20.17
CA SER A 394 1.79 -2.05 -20.48
C SER A 394 2.23 -1.38 -19.19
N MET A 395 3.40 -0.76 -19.16
CA MET A 395 3.89 0.04 -18.04
C MET A 395 4.21 1.46 -18.49
N ASP A 396 3.56 2.45 -17.89
CA ASP A 396 3.77 3.88 -18.09
C ASP A 396 4.33 4.51 -16.81
N LEU A 397 5.60 4.87 -16.81
CA LEU A 397 6.27 5.52 -15.67
C LEU A 397 6.68 6.95 -16.05
N PHE A 398 6.22 7.91 -15.25
CA PHE A 398 6.46 9.33 -15.51
C PHE A 398 7.23 10.00 -14.37
N LYS A 399 8.19 10.87 -14.69
CA LYS A 399 8.84 11.77 -13.72
C LYS A 399 9.37 11.06 -12.47
N SER A 400 9.89 9.85 -12.63
CA SER A 400 10.31 8.99 -11.52
C SER A 400 11.83 8.92 -11.44
N VAL A 401 12.36 8.83 -10.23
CA VAL A 401 13.79 8.99 -9.97
C VAL A 401 14.32 7.85 -9.12
N ASN A 402 15.34 7.16 -9.61
CA ASN A 402 16.20 6.35 -8.76
C ASN A 402 17.44 7.17 -8.41
N ALA A 403 17.56 7.58 -7.15
CA ALA A 403 18.76 8.21 -6.60
C ALA A 403 19.63 7.25 -5.78
N GLY A 404 19.08 6.12 -5.32
CA GLY A 404 19.82 5.09 -4.61
C GLY A 404 20.77 4.30 -5.51
N ASP A 405 21.99 4.06 -5.01
CA ASP A 405 22.94 3.15 -5.65
C ASP A 405 22.41 1.71 -5.62
N ILE A 406 22.68 0.96 -6.67
CA ILE A 406 22.37 -0.46 -6.79
C ILE A 406 23.70 -1.22 -6.72
N SER A 407 23.91 -2.01 -5.68
CA SER A 407 25.05 -2.89 -5.52
C SER A 407 24.61 -4.34 -5.61
N VAL A 408 25.33 -5.12 -6.42
CA VAL A 408 25.12 -6.57 -6.53
C VAL A 408 26.44 -7.27 -6.23
N ASN A 409 26.43 -8.06 -5.16
CA ASN A 409 27.55 -8.85 -4.67
C ASN A 409 27.19 -10.34 -4.74
N ASN A 410 27.61 -11.00 -5.82
CA ASN A 410 27.28 -12.41 -6.05
C ASN A 410 28.57 -13.20 -6.27
N GLN A 411 28.71 -14.33 -5.56
CA GLN A 411 29.80 -15.28 -5.82
C GLN A 411 29.60 -16.05 -7.14
N THR A 412 28.36 -16.30 -7.55
CA THR A 412 27.98 -16.91 -8.84
C THR A 412 26.63 -16.37 -9.32
N VAL A 413 26.56 -15.87 -10.56
CA VAL A 413 25.31 -15.44 -11.23
C VAL A 413 25.05 -16.35 -12.42
N ASN A 414 23.83 -16.90 -12.53
CA ASN A 414 23.43 -17.72 -13.69
C ASN A 414 22.57 -16.93 -14.69
N LYS A 415 21.59 -16.13 -14.25
CA LYS A 415 20.84 -15.26 -15.16
C LYS A 415 20.14 -14.09 -14.48
N GLY A 416 20.70 -12.88 -14.52
CA GLY A 416 20.14 -11.72 -13.83
C GLY A 416 19.85 -10.53 -14.74
N TRP A 417 18.92 -9.68 -14.35
CA TRP A 417 18.61 -8.40 -14.98
C TRP A 417 18.69 -7.29 -13.94
N VAL A 418 19.61 -6.35 -14.15
CA VAL A 418 19.84 -5.24 -13.24
C VAL A 418 19.72 -3.95 -14.02
N SER A 419 18.76 -3.12 -13.66
CA SER A 419 18.48 -1.88 -14.37
C SER A 419 18.38 -0.69 -13.42
N GLY A 420 18.73 0.51 -13.89
CA GLY A 420 18.61 1.71 -13.07
C GLY A 420 17.16 2.08 -12.71
N LEU A 421 16.15 1.66 -13.49
CA LEU A 421 14.74 1.91 -13.16
C LEU A 421 13.91 0.63 -13.06
N VAL A 422 13.83 -0.17 -14.13
CA VAL A 422 12.97 -1.36 -14.22
C VAL A 422 13.80 -2.60 -14.52
N GLY A 423 13.93 -3.50 -13.55
CA GLY A 423 14.82 -4.65 -13.62
C GLY A 423 14.52 -5.52 -14.84
N PHE A 424 13.37 -6.20 -14.83
CA PHE A 424 12.90 -7.00 -15.97
C PHE A 424 11.39 -6.89 -16.15
N THR A 425 10.93 -6.90 -17.39
CA THR A 425 9.51 -7.05 -17.73
C THR A 425 9.29 -8.33 -18.51
N ASP A 426 8.23 -9.06 -18.16
CA ASP A 426 7.74 -10.18 -18.98
C ASP A 426 7.12 -9.68 -20.30
N GLU A 427 6.51 -10.57 -21.09
CA GLU A 427 5.82 -10.24 -22.35
C GLU A 427 4.64 -9.26 -22.15
N ILE A 428 4.95 -7.96 -22.14
CA ILE A 428 4.01 -6.84 -22.17
C ILE A 428 4.14 -6.07 -23.48
N GLU A 429 3.11 -5.32 -23.86
CA GLU A 429 3.08 -4.64 -25.16
C GLU A 429 4.07 -3.46 -25.21
N TYR A 430 4.09 -2.66 -24.15
CA TYR A 430 4.86 -1.41 -24.08
C TYR A 430 5.42 -1.13 -22.68
N VAL A 431 6.64 -0.58 -22.65
CA VAL A 431 7.23 0.10 -21.50
C VAL A 431 7.51 1.54 -21.91
N ASN A 432 6.79 2.51 -21.34
CA ASN A 432 6.96 3.93 -21.60
C ASN A 432 7.58 4.61 -20.37
N LEU A 433 8.82 5.08 -20.50
CA LEU A 433 9.48 5.89 -19.47
C LEU A 433 9.60 7.33 -19.98
N ASP A 434 8.87 8.26 -19.36
CA ASP A 434 8.88 9.67 -19.73
C ASP A 434 9.38 10.55 -18.57
N SER A 435 10.49 11.26 -18.83
CA SER A 435 11.11 12.16 -17.87
C SER A 435 11.58 11.45 -16.60
N CYS A 436 11.98 10.18 -16.70
CA CYS A 436 12.54 9.41 -15.60
C CYS A 436 14.06 9.56 -15.53
N VAL A 437 14.63 9.48 -14.33
CA VAL A 437 16.06 9.69 -14.13
C VAL A 437 16.66 8.57 -13.27
N ASN A 438 17.70 7.91 -13.78
CA ASN A 438 18.60 7.13 -12.93
C ASN A 438 19.81 7.98 -12.54
N LYS A 439 19.92 8.34 -11.26
CA LYS A 439 21.09 9.02 -10.68
C LYS A 439 22.01 8.06 -9.92
N GLY A 440 21.47 6.95 -9.41
CA GLY A 440 22.24 5.94 -8.68
C GLY A 440 23.23 5.21 -9.57
N ASN A 441 24.38 4.86 -9.02
CA ASN A 441 25.36 4.02 -9.68
C ASN A 441 24.92 2.55 -9.62
N ILE A 442 25.28 1.78 -10.64
CA ILE A 442 25.15 0.33 -10.62
C ILE A 442 26.56 -0.24 -10.44
N VAL A 443 26.78 -0.91 -9.32
CA VAL A 443 28.08 -1.46 -8.91
C VAL A 443 27.96 -2.97 -8.76
N PHE A 444 29.00 -3.67 -9.22
CA PHE A 444 29.15 -5.11 -9.02
C PHE A 444 30.44 -5.37 -8.28
N GLU A 445 30.34 -6.14 -7.21
CA GLU A 445 31.48 -6.58 -6.41
C GLU A 445 31.57 -8.10 -6.54
N GLY A 446 32.66 -8.63 -7.13
CA GLY A 446 32.86 -10.07 -7.34
C GLY A 446 33.08 -10.50 -8.80
N ALA A 447 33.19 -11.81 -9.03
CA ALA A 447 33.39 -12.38 -10.36
C ALA A 447 32.06 -12.36 -11.14
N ILE A 448 32.01 -11.57 -12.21
CA ILE A 448 30.81 -11.44 -13.04
C ILE A 448 30.93 -12.38 -14.25
N ASP A 449 29.98 -13.30 -14.40
CA ASP A 449 29.76 -13.96 -15.69
C ASP A 449 28.99 -13.02 -16.62
N SER A 450 29.72 -12.37 -17.53
CA SER A 450 29.18 -11.41 -18.50
C SER A 450 28.23 -12.02 -19.53
N THR A 451 28.12 -13.34 -19.62
CA THR A 451 27.18 -14.01 -20.55
C THR A 451 25.77 -14.14 -19.97
N SER A 452 25.65 -13.97 -18.65
CA SER A 452 24.51 -14.36 -17.85
C SER A 452 23.78 -13.16 -17.22
N LEU A 453 24.49 -12.04 -17.06
CA LEU A 453 23.97 -10.84 -16.41
C LEU A 453 23.72 -9.71 -17.42
N PHE A 454 22.49 -9.20 -17.43
CA PHE A 454 22.04 -8.09 -18.28
C PHE A 454 21.99 -6.82 -17.46
N VAL A 455 22.72 -5.78 -17.87
CA VAL A 455 22.78 -4.51 -17.14
C VAL A 455 22.51 -3.33 -18.06
N VAL A 456 21.54 -2.50 -17.69
CA VAL A 456 21.14 -1.32 -18.48
C VAL A 456 20.73 -0.15 -17.59
N ALA A 457 20.81 1.07 -18.09
CA ALA A 457 20.47 2.26 -17.30
C ALA A 457 18.97 2.39 -16.98
N PHE A 458 18.09 1.86 -17.83
CA PHE A 458 16.67 2.15 -17.76
C PHE A 458 15.82 0.91 -17.51
N ALA A 459 15.66 0.05 -18.51
CA ALA A 459 14.76 -1.10 -18.42
C ALA A 459 15.24 -2.29 -19.26
N SER A 460 15.06 -3.50 -18.74
CA SER A 460 15.16 -4.74 -19.54
C SER A 460 13.78 -5.35 -19.78
N ALA A 461 13.56 -5.95 -20.94
CA ALA A 461 12.28 -6.55 -21.31
C ALA A 461 12.43 -7.85 -22.08
N ALA A 462 11.37 -8.67 -22.05
CA ALA A 462 11.22 -9.85 -22.89
C ALA A 462 11.19 -9.48 -24.40
N PRO A 463 11.57 -10.41 -25.29
CA PRO A 463 11.41 -10.21 -26.74
C PRO A 463 9.95 -9.90 -27.11
N GLY A 464 9.75 -8.93 -28.00
CA GLY A 464 8.40 -8.51 -28.44
C GLY A 464 7.85 -7.29 -27.68
N THR A 465 8.39 -6.96 -26.51
CA THR A 465 8.03 -5.73 -25.79
C THR A 465 8.69 -4.50 -26.43
N ASN A 466 7.89 -3.46 -26.66
CA ASN A 466 8.38 -2.18 -27.15
C ASN A 466 8.77 -1.27 -25.98
N ILE A 467 10.03 -0.87 -25.90
CA ILE A 467 10.49 0.06 -24.86
C ILE A 467 10.67 1.46 -25.46
N ASN A 468 10.03 2.45 -24.86
CA ASN A 468 10.07 3.85 -25.26
C ASN A 468 10.65 4.70 -24.12
N PHE A 469 11.74 5.39 -24.42
CA PHE A 469 12.34 6.38 -23.51
C PHE A 469 12.13 7.77 -24.09
N LYS A 470 11.36 8.61 -23.40
CA LYS A 470 11.13 10.00 -23.77
C LYS A 470 11.71 10.90 -22.69
N THR A 471 12.64 11.78 -23.05
CA THR A 471 13.25 12.77 -22.12
C THR A 471 13.82 12.18 -20.82
N SER A 472 14.06 10.87 -20.77
CA SER A 472 14.62 10.17 -19.61
C SER A 472 16.14 10.19 -19.69
N THR A 473 16.81 10.35 -18.55
CA THR A 473 18.28 10.48 -18.47
C THR A 473 18.90 9.51 -17.49
N ASN A 474 20.17 9.20 -17.72
CA ASN A 474 20.99 8.43 -16.81
C ASN A 474 22.18 9.29 -16.43
N ASP A 475 22.20 9.71 -15.17
CA ASP A 475 23.23 10.55 -14.58
C ASP A 475 24.22 9.69 -13.75
N GLY A 476 23.82 8.47 -13.36
CA GLY A 476 24.64 7.51 -12.62
C GLY A 476 25.54 6.64 -13.51
N THR A 477 26.54 5.99 -12.91
CA THR A 477 27.46 5.10 -13.63
C THR A 477 26.84 3.73 -13.86
N VAL A 478 26.90 3.23 -15.10
CA VAL A 478 26.42 1.88 -15.47
C VAL A 478 27.54 1.12 -16.18
N PRO A 479 27.89 -0.13 -15.77
CA PRO A 479 28.93 -0.91 -16.43
C PRO A 479 28.61 -1.20 -17.91
N GLY A 480 29.49 -0.78 -18.81
CA GLY A 480 29.27 -0.88 -20.27
C GLY A 480 29.55 -2.24 -20.92
N ASN A 481 30.12 -3.21 -20.19
CA ASN A 481 30.63 -4.48 -20.75
C ASN A 481 29.73 -5.71 -20.51
N LEU A 482 28.52 -5.52 -19.96
CA LEU A 482 27.59 -6.60 -19.65
C LEU A 482 26.47 -6.61 -20.69
N GLY A 483 26.29 -7.74 -21.37
CA GLY A 483 25.56 -7.83 -22.64
C GLY A 483 24.16 -7.22 -22.55
N GLY A 484 23.92 -6.11 -23.27
CA GLY A 484 22.57 -5.56 -23.38
C GLY A 484 21.75 -6.40 -24.35
N ARG A 485 20.78 -7.18 -23.85
CA ARG A 485 19.61 -7.57 -24.67
C ARG A 485 18.71 -6.35 -24.80
N THR A 486 19.19 -5.38 -25.56
CA THR A 486 18.35 -4.29 -26.00
C THR A 486 17.53 -4.79 -27.18
N SER A 487 16.22 -4.97 -27.01
CA SER A 487 15.29 -4.71 -28.11
C SER A 487 15.27 -3.19 -28.37
N LEU A 488 16.42 -2.62 -28.73
CA LEU A 488 16.51 -1.26 -29.25
C LEU A 488 15.89 -1.30 -30.64
N LYS A 489 14.57 -1.19 -30.71
CA LYS A 489 14.05 -0.17 -31.60
C LYS A 489 14.27 1.14 -30.88
N VAL A 490 15.44 1.75 -31.09
CA VAL A 490 15.54 3.21 -30.98
C VAL A 490 14.51 3.71 -31.98
N PHE A 491 13.28 3.96 -31.53
CA PHE A 491 12.41 4.79 -32.32
C PHE A 491 13.08 6.16 -32.33
N ALA A 492 13.45 6.58 -33.54
CA ALA A 492 13.90 7.93 -33.82
C ALA A 492 13.04 8.90 -33.00
N ARG A 493 13.71 9.86 -32.35
CA ARG A 493 13.08 10.96 -31.61
C ARG A 493 11.77 11.36 -32.30
N ALA A 494 10.68 11.51 -31.52
CA ALA A 494 9.41 11.97 -32.05
C ALA A 494 9.66 13.15 -33.02
N PRO A 495 9.21 13.05 -34.28
CA PRO A 495 9.71 13.94 -35.32
C PRO A 495 9.35 15.37 -34.94
N LYS A 496 10.29 16.29 -35.12
CA LYS A 496 10.01 17.72 -34.96
C LYS A 496 8.90 18.10 -35.95
N MET A 497 8.13 19.14 -35.63
CA MET A 497 6.95 19.54 -36.41
C MET A 497 7.00 21.05 -36.42
N HIS A 498 7.11 21.58 -37.62
CA HIS A 498 7.15 23.02 -37.87
C HIS A 498 5.93 23.35 -38.71
N LEU A 499 5.09 24.23 -38.20
CA LEU A 499 3.95 24.73 -38.95
C LEU A 499 4.27 26.11 -39.48
N GLN A 500 4.29 26.26 -40.79
CA GLN A 500 4.39 27.54 -41.48
C GLN A 500 3.03 27.94 -42.05
N ARG A 501 2.56 29.15 -41.73
CA ARG A 501 1.33 29.69 -42.31
C ARG A 501 1.63 30.37 -43.64
N LEU A 502 0.81 30.12 -44.65
CA LEU A 502 0.93 30.72 -45.98
C LEU A 502 -0.14 31.79 -46.27
N GLY A 503 -1.03 32.05 -45.31
CA GLY A 503 -2.17 32.99 -45.44
C GLY A 503 -3.44 32.32 -45.99
N TYR A 504 -4.60 32.99 -45.82
CA TYR A 504 -5.94 32.57 -46.27
C TYR A 504 -6.22 31.06 -46.19
N GLY A 505 -6.26 30.51 -44.97
CA GLY A 505 -6.65 29.11 -44.72
C GLY A 505 -5.70 28.05 -45.28
N ARG A 506 -4.45 28.42 -45.58
CA ARG A 506 -3.41 27.51 -46.04
C ARG A 506 -2.21 27.47 -45.10
N ALA A 507 -1.67 26.28 -44.92
CA ALA A 507 -0.46 26.07 -44.14
C ALA A 507 0.34 24.86 -44.61
N ILE A 508 1.64 24.89 -44.30
CA ILE A 508 2.55 23.77 -44.48
C ILE A 508 2.92 23.27 -43.10
N LEU A 509 2.71 21.97 -42.88
CA LEU A 509 3.27 21.25 -41.75
C LEU A 509 4.47 20.45 -42.24
N GLU A 510 5.65 20.84 -41.79
CA GLU A 510 6.89 20.10 -42.01
C GLU A 510 7.14 19.15 -40.84
N VAL A 511 7.51 17.91 -41.18
CA VAL A 511 7.88 16.85 -40.23
C VAL A 511 9.30 16.39 -40.60
N PRO A 512 10.38 17.10 -40.20
CA PRO A 512 11.70 16.98 -40.82
C PRO A 512 12.28 15.56 -40.90
N ASP A 513 11.96 14.70 -39.93
CA ASP A 513 12.48 13.34 -39.82
C ASP A 513 11.52 12.26 -40.40
N LEU A 514 10.56 12.66 -41.24
CA LEU A 514 9.58 11.76 -41.83
C LEU A 514 10.08 11.09 -43.10
N GLU A 515 10.31 9.78 -43.03
CA GLU A 515 10.42 8.91 -44.21
C GLU A 515 9.01 8.51 -44.65
N SER A 516 8.54 9.07 -45.77
CA SER A 516 7.18 8.85 -46.29
C SER A 516 6.98 7.39 -46.72
N THR A 517 6.02 6.71 -46.10
CA THR A 517 5.60 5.34 -46.43
C THR A 517 4.23 5.30 -47.12
N GLY A 518 3.60 6.46 -47.33
CA GLY A 518 2.29 6.60 -47.96
C GLY A 518 1.11 6.23 -47.05
N ARG A 519 1.36 6.01 -45.76
CA ARG A 519 0.34 5.67 -44.73
C ARG A 519 0.17 6.75 -43.67
N GLU A 520 0.83 7.89 -43.85
CA GLU A 520 0.76 8.99 -42.90
C GLU A 520 -0.56 9.75 -43.03
N GLN A 521 -1.14 10.14 -41.90
CA GLN A 521 -2.39 10.90 -41.87
C GLN A 521 -2.21 12.15 -41.01
N VAL A 522 -2.62 13.29 -41.54
CA VAL A 522 -2.78 14.51 -40.76
C VAL A 522 -4.26 14.75 -40.51
N GLU A 523 -4.58 14.98 -39.25
CA GLU A 523 -5.92 15.32 -38.79
C GLU A 523 -5.88 16.67 -38.08
N LEU A 524 -6.84 17.53 -38.38
CA LEU A 524 -7.01 18.80 -37.69
C LEU A 524 -8.19 18.70 -36.73
N PHE A 525 -7.97 18.97 -35.45
CA PHE A 525 -9.04 19.03 -34.45
C PHE A 525 -9.22 20.44 -33.93
N SER A 526 -10.45 20.90 -33.76
CA SER A 526 -10.74 22.10 -32.97
C SER A 526 -10.42 21.84 -31.48
N TYR A 527 -10.24 22.90 -30.69
CA TYR A 527 -9.92 22.76 -29.26
C TYR A 527 -11.01 22.05 -28.42
N ASN A 528 -12.25 22.00 -28.92
CA ASN A 528 -13.34 21.20 -28.33
C ASN A 528 -13.38 19.74 -28.85
N GLY A 529 -12.33 19.29 -29.53
CA GLY A 529 -12.13 17.89 -29.93
C GLY A 529 -12.88 17.43 -31.19
N ARG A 530 -13.53 18.34 -31.95
CA ARG A 530 -14.19 17.99 -33.21
C ARG A 530 -13.18 17.93 -34.36
N LEU A 531 -13.28 16.91 -35.21
CA LEU A 531 -12.49 16.82 -36.44
C LEU A 531 -12.92 17.94 -37.39
N VAL A 532 -11.95 18.66 -37.92
CA VAL A 532 -12.12 19.76 -38.86
C VAL A 532 -11.70 19.25 -40.23
N PRO A 533 -12.61 19.17 -41.20
CA PRO A 533 -12.27 18.70 -42.54
C PRO A 533 -11.34 19.72 -43.21
N VAL A 534 -10.17 19.26 -43.62
CA VAL A 534 -9.18 20.04 -44.37
C VAL A 534 -8.70 19.22 -45.55
N GLN A 535 -8.46 19.87 -46.68
CA GLN A 535 -7.80 19.20 -47.79
C GLN A 535 -6.32 19.06 -47.44
N GLN A 536 -5.78 17.86 -47.63
CA GLN A 536 -4.37 17.58 -47.35
C GLN A 536 -3.70 16.98 -48.59
N MET A 537 -2.51 17.49 -48.89
CA MET A 537 -1.62 16.90 -49.89
C MET A 537 -0.25 16.65 -49.24
N GLN A 538 0.31 15.48 -49.45
CA GLN A 538 1.63 15.10 -48.92
C GLN A 538 2.68 15.13 -50.04
N SER A 539 3.85 15.70 -49.75
CA SER A 539 5.05 15.59 -50.59
C SER A 539 6.25 15.36 -49.69
N GLY A 540 6.74 14.12 -49.66
CA GLY A 540 7.82 13.72 -48.75
C GLY A 540 7.47 13.97 -47.28
N ASN A 541 8.21 14.87 -46.65
CA ASN A 541 8.08 15.27 -45.24
C ASN A 541 7.17 16.50 -45.01
N LEU A 542 6.54 17.02 -46.07
CA LEU A 542 5.66 18.19 -46.04
C LEU A 542 4.19 17.79 -46.22
N PHE A 543 3.32 18.37 -45.41
CA PHE A 543 1.87 18.29 -45.55
C PHE A 543 1.29 19.68 -45.82
N TYR A 544 0.67 19.84 -46.97
CA TYR A 544 -0.03 21.05 -47.39
C TYR A 544 -1.48 20.93 -46.92
N LEU A 545 -1.89 21.82 -46.02
CA LEU A 545 -3.24 21.90 -45.48
C LEU A 545 -3.97 23.08 -46.12
N GLU A 546 -5.11 22.81 -46.76
CA GLU A 546 -5.99 23.84 -47.35
C GLU A 546 -7.39 23.80 -46.74
N GLY A 547 -8.04 24.96 -46.71
CA GLY A 547 -9.38 25.11 -46.13
C GLY A 547 -9.40 25.19 -44.61
N VAL A 548 -8.26 25.54 -43.97
CA VAL A 548 -8.15 25.65 -42.52
C VAL A 548 -8.87 26.92 -42.03
N PRO A 549 -9.96 26.83 -41.24
CA PRO A 549 -10.64 28.03 -40.77
C PRO A 549 -9.80 28.78 -39.73
N ALA A 550 -10.11 30.06 -39.50
CA ALA A 550 -9.45 30.84 -38.46
C ALA A 550 -9.84 30.33 -37.06
N GLY A 551 -8.86 30.14 -36.19
CA GLY A 551 -9.13 29.61 -34.85
C GLY A 551 -7.97 28.86 -34.20
N ARG A 552 -8.26 28.23 -33.06
CA ARG A 552 -7.30 27.40 -32.32
C ARG A 552 -7.55 25.93 -32.59
N TYR A 553 -6.49 25.21 -32.95
CA TYR A 553 -6.57 23.81 -33.36
C TYR A 553 -5.43 22.97 -32.81
N VAL A 554 -5.65 21.66 -32.80
CA VAL A 554 -4.65 20.63 -32.56
C VAL A 554 -4.44 19.89 -33.87
N VAL A 555 -3.25 20.05 -34.46
CA VAL A 555 -2.84 19.26 -35.62
C VAL A 555 -2.26 17.96 -35.10
N ARG A 556 -2.80 16.82 -35.53
CA ARG A 556 -2.34 15.50 -35.16
C ARG A 556 -1.75 14.81 -36.39
N VAL A 557 -0.54 14.28 -36.27
CA VAL A 557 0.11 13.51 -37.32
C VAL A 557 0.27 12.08 -36.83
N LYS A 558 -0.29 11.14 -37.58
CA LYS A 558 -0.11 9.70 -37.38
C LYS A 558 0.93 9.20 -38.37
N THR A 559 2.01 8.62 -37.85
CA THR A 559 3.11 8.06 -38.64
C THR A 559 3.34 6.60 -38.25
N SER A 560 4.11 5.86 -39.06
CA SER A 560 4.63 4.54 -38.71
C SER A 560 5.53 4.54 -37.46
N ARG A 561 6.02 5.72 -37.04
CA ARG A 561 6.88 5.95 -35.86
C ARG A 561 6.10 6.51 -34.64
N GLY A 562 4.77 6.59 -34.70
CA GLY A 562 3.91 7.03 -33.60
C GLY A 562 3.05 8.27 -33.91
N LEU A 563 2.34 8.75 -32.88
CA LEU A 563 1.39 9.86 -32.95
C LEU A 563 1.98 11.13 -32.33
N ARG A 564 1.87 12.28 -33.01
CA ARG A 564 2.22 13.58 -32.41
C ARG A 564 1.10 14.60 -32.59
N SER A 565 0.95 15.48 -31.61
CA SER A 565 0.02 16.62 -31.67
C SER A 565 0.77 17.94 -31.52
N LEU A 566 0.38 18.97 -32.29
CA LEU A 566 0.85 20.35 -32.17
C LEU A 566 -0.34 21.28 -31.98
N ARG A 567 -0.29 22.09 -30.93
CA ARG A 567 -1.27 23.16 -30.71
C ARG A 567 -0.89 24.35 -31.58
N VAL A 568 -1.82 24.76 -32.43
CA VAL A 568 -1.62 25.85 -33.38
C VAL A 568 -2.81 26.79 -33.33
N THR A 569 -2.54 28.05 -33.61
CA THR A 569 -3.58 29.00 -33.99
C THR A 569 -3.41 29.18 -35.50
N PHE A 570 -4.49 29.30 -36.26
CA PHE A 570 -4.44 29.63 -37.70
C PHE A 570 -4.95 31.04 -37.93
#